data_AF-A0A9W9XT00-F1
#
_entry.id   AF-A0A9W9XT00-F1
#
_cell.length_a   1.000
_cell.length_b   1.000
_cell.length_c   1.000
_cell.angle_alpha   90.00
_cell.angle_beta   90.00
_cell.angle_gamma   90.00
#
_symmetry.space_group_name_H-M   'P 1'
#
loop_
_entity.id
_entity.type
_entity.pdbx_description
1 polymer ?
#
loop_
_entity_poly.entity_id
_entity_poly.type
_entity_poly.pdbx_seq_one_letter_code
_entity_poly.pdbx_strand_id
1 'polypeptide(L)'
;MAVDTQSVAAHILSAEPTRDPSYNDFSFTPFLRKSFGFGLASDVPVCKAYSEGHCPLGPACPDRHPTPSRVTTSTTTASGMAPSTTHGSLVCKHFLKGLCKKGLKCEYLHEYNLRRMPECQSFSRSGYCTNGDDCLYQHVREEARLPPCEHYDRGYCELGPLCAKRHVRRRLCVFYLAGFCPDGKACADAHPRWTENLPRPTMRTEKTEEELEHERVLIREEQEREKEREREWRNERGRGGGFGRGRFRGRGRG
;
A
#
# COMPACT_ATOMS: atom_id res chain seq x y z
N MET A 1 25.65 -46.34 -16.08
CA MET A 1 24.66 -45.43 -16.69
C MET A 1 25.43 -44.28 -17.31
N ALA A 2 25.86 -44.41 -18.57
CA ALA A 2 26.62 -43.36 -19.26
C ALA A 2 25.64 -42.28 -19.71
N VAL A 3 25.92 -41.03 -19.37
CA VAL A 3 25.07 -39.90 -19.78
C VAL A 3 25.39 -39.58 -21.23
N ASP A 4 24.37 -39.64 -22.08
CA ASP A 4 24.51 -39.54 -23.53
C ASP A 4 24.76 -38.08 -23.94
N THR A 5 26.05 -37.70 -24.01
CA THR A 5 26.51 -36.32 -24.20
C THR A 5 26.12 -35.73 -25.56
N GLN A 6 25.86 -36.60 -26.54
CA GLN A 6 25.47 -36.20 -27.90
C GLN A 6 24.04 -35.64 -27.95
N SER A 7 23.13 -36.20 -27.13
CA SER A 7 21.75 -35.71 -27.01
C SER A 7 21.70 -34.31 -26.39
N VAL A 8 22.54 -34.06 -25.37
CA VAL A 8 22.64 -32.76 -24.70
C VAL A 8 23.20 -31.68 -25.64
N ALA A 9 24.23 -32.03 -26.42
CA ALA A 9 24.82 -31.10 -27.38
C ALA A 9 23.85 -30.71 -28.51
N ALA A 10 23.04 -31.66 -29.01
CA ALA A 10 22.03 -31.38 -30.01
C ALA A 10 20.92 -30.44 -29.51
N HIS A 11 20.58 -30.52 -28.22
CA HIS A 11 19.59 -29.66 -27.56
C HIS A 11 20.05 -28.22 -27.33
N ILE A 12 21.37 -27.99 -27.20
CA ILE A 12 21.94 -26.64 -26.99
C ILE A 12 22.04 -25.87 -28.33
N LEU A 13 22.19 -26.59 -29.43
CA LEU A 13 22.43 -26.02 -30.76
C LEU A 13 21.16 -25.78 -31.58
N SER A 14 19.98 -26.18 -31.09
CA SER A 14 18.71 -25.97 -31.80
C SER A 14 18.22 -24.52 -31.72
N ALA A 15 18.07 -23.86 -32.87
CA ALA A 15 17.66 -22.47 -33.02
C ALA A 15 16.14 -22.21 -32.89
N GLU A 16 15.39 -23.15 -32.29
CA GLU A 16 13.99 -22.97 -31.92
C GLU A 16 13.91 -22.36 -30.52
N PRO A 17 13.00 -21.41 -30.23
CA PRO A 17 12.86 -20.81 -28.92
C PRO A 17 12.09 -21.76 -28.00
N THR A 18 12.57 -22.98 -27.80
CA THR A 18 12.14 -23.79 -26.66
C THR A 18 12.77 -23.17 -25.43
N ARG A 19 12.11 -22.10 -24.97
CA ARG A 19 12.41 -21.30 -23.79
C ARG A 19 12.87 -22.18 -22.63
N ASP A 20 14.19 -22.16 -22.42
CA ASP A 20 14.96 -22.55 -21.23
C ASP A 20 14.80 -24.00 -20.70
N PRO A 21 15.86 -24.59 -20.09
CA PRO A 21 15.69 -25.81 -19.32
C PRO A 21 14.61 -25.55 -18.27
N SER A 22 13.60 -26.42 -18.23
CA SER A 22 12.43 -26.32 -17.36
C SER A 22 12.81 -26.09 -15.89
N TYR A 23 12.90 -24.82 -15.47
CA TYR A 23 13.03 -24.38 -14.08
C TYR A 23 11.69 -24.43 -13.32
N ASN A 24 10.71 -25.19 -13.82
CA ASN A 24 9.37 -25.26 -13.21
C ASN A 24 9.21 -26.48 -12.28
N ASP A 25 10.07 -27.50 -12.42
CA ASP A 25 10.01 -28.73 -11.63
C ASP A 25 11.12 -28.78 -10.57
N PHE A 26 10.83 -28.21 -9.39
CA PHE A 26 11.66 -28.40 -8.21
C PHE A 26 11.13 -29.53 -7.33
N SER A 27 12.04 -30.30 -6.71
CA SER A 27 11.69 -31.38 -5.78
C SER A 27 10.85 -30.91 -4.57
N PHE A 28 10.89 -29.62 -4.24
CA PHE A 28 10.12 -29.01 -3.16
C PHE A 28 8.76 -28.46 -3.60
N THR A 29 8.43 -28.40 -4.90
CA THR A 29 7.13 -27.89 -5.35
C THR A 29 5.93 -28.69 -4.81
N PRO A 30 5.98 -30.03 -4.71
CA PRO A 30 4.86 -30.78 -4.14
C PRO A 30 4.68 -30.49 -2.64
N PHE A 31 5.79 -30.24 -1.94
CA PHE A 31 5.76 -29.82 -0.55
C PHE A 31 5.13 -28.44 -0.40
N LEU A 32 5.57 -27.43 -1.17
CA LEU A 32 5.04 -26.06 -1.10
C LEU A 32 3.54 -26.01 -1.45
N ARG A 33 3.09 -26.78 -2.44
CA ARG A 33 1.66 -26.88 -2.79
C ARG A 33 0.85 -27.49 -1.65
N LYS A 34 1.36 -28.55 -1.00
CA LYS A 34 0.66 -29.27 0.07
C LYS A 34 0.66 -28.53 1.41
N SER A 35 1.77 -27.90 1.78
CA SER A 35 1.96 -27.29 3.11
C SER A 35 1.67 -25.80 3.15
N PHE A 36 1.78 -25.09 2.03
CA PHE A 36 1.57 -23.64 1.97
C PHE A 36 0.68 -23.19 0.82
N GLY A 37 0.11 -24.09 0.01
CA GLY A 37 -0.74 -23.71 -1.12
C GLY A 37 -0.03 -22.84 -2.18
N PHE A 38 1.30 -22.78 -2.16
CA PHE A 38 2.08 -21.98 -3.11
C PHE A 38 2.44 -22.84 -4.32
N GLY A 39 1.83 -22.54 -5.47
CA GLY A 39 2.26 -23.03 -6.78
C GLY A 39 3.04 -21.95 -7.53
N LEU A 40 4.02 -22.36 -8.35
CA LEU A 40 4.58 -21.45 -9.35
C LEU A 40 3.46 -21.06 -10.34
N ALA A 41 3.44 -19.78 -10.72
CA ALA A 41 2.36 -19.21 -11.54
C ALA A 41 2.24 -19.83 -12.94
N SER A 42 3.24 -20.60 -13.39
CA SER A 42 3.31 -21.27 -14.69
C SER A 42 2.51 -22.57 -14.76
N ASP A 43 2.39 -23.31 -13.66
CA ASP A 43 1.96 -24.72 -13.72
C ASP A 43 0.53 -24.94 -13.23
N VAL A 44 -0.04 -23.97 -12.50
CA VAL A 44 -1.36 -24.09 -11.91
C VAL A 44 -2.39 -23.40 -12.80
N PRO A 45 -3.27 -24.15 -13.47
CA PRO A 45 -4.28 -23.58 -14.35
C PRO A 45 -5.26 -22.72 -13.55
N VAL A 46 -5.88 -21.77 -14.25
CA VAL A 46 -6.93 -20.93 -13.68
C VAL A 46 -8.15 -21.79 -13.37
N CYS A 47 -8.66 -21.71 -12.14
CA CYS A 47 -9.87 -22.41 -11.73
C CYS A 47 -11.06 -21.92 -12.55
N LYS A 48 -11.64 -22.80 -13.35
CA LYS A 48 -12.83 -22.50 -14.18
C LYS A 48 -14.03 -22.09 -13.33
N ALA A 49 -14.32 -22.84 -12.27
CA ALA A 49 -15.43 -22.54 -11.36
C ALA A 49 -15.27 -21.18 -10.66
N TYR A 50 -14.04 -20.79 -10.31
CA TYR A 50 -13.79 -19.46 -9.75
C TYR A 50 -13.87 -18.36 -10.80
N SER A 51 -13.40 -18.61 -12.03
CA SER A 51 -13.52 -17.65 -13.14
C SER A 51 -14.98 -17.36 -13.48
N GLU A 52 -15.87 -18.32 -13.26
CA GLU A 52 -17.32 -18.20 -13.41
C GLU A 52 -18.01 -17.55 -12.18
N GLY A 53 -17.28 -17.33 -11.08
CA GLY A 53 -17.68 -16.45 -9.98
C GLY A 53 -17.56 -17.05 -8.57
N HIS A 54 -17.66 -18.38 -8.41
CA HIS A 54 -17.55 -19.00 -7.09
C HIS A 54 -17.03 -20.44 -7.18
N CYS A 55 -15.92 -20.72 -6.50
CA CYS A 55 -15.40 -22.07 -6.36
C CYS A 55 -15.84 -22.67 -5.02
N PRO A 56 -16.50 -23.86 -5.01
CA PRO A 56 -16.98 -24.50 -3.78
C PRO A 56 -15.83 -25.00 -2.88
N LEU A 57 -14.63 -25.18 -3.45
CA LEU A 57 -13.41 -25.54 -2.70
C LEU A 57 -12.75 -24.32 -2.05
N GLY A 58 -13.22 -23.11 -2.37
CA GLY A 58 -12.74 -21.86 -1.80
C GLY A 58 -11.21 -21.71 -1.90
N PRO A 59 -10.53 -21.23 -0.85
CA PRO A 59 -9.08 -21.03 -0.86
C PRO A 59 -8.26 -22.35 -0.82
N ALA A 60 -8.91 -23.50 -0.69
CA ALA A 60 -8.28 -24.81 -0.74
C ALA A 60 -8.36 -25.43 -2.16
N CYS A 61 -8.84 -24.67 -3.15
CA CYS A 61 -8.87 -25.13 -4.53
C CYS A 61 -7.44 -25.40 -5.04
N PRO A 62 -7.18 -26.55 -5.68
CA PRO A 62 -5.87 -26.85 -6.28
C PRO A 62 -5.54 -25.93 -7.46
N ASP A 63 -6.57 -25.36 -8.10
CA ASP A 63 -6.44 -24.46 -9.24
C ASP A 63 -6.35 -23.00 -8.79
N ARG A 64 -5.64 -22.19 -9.58
CA ARG A 64 -5.38 -20.79 -9.24
C ARG A 64 -6.63 -19.95 -9.45
N HIS A 65 -7.05 -19.24 -8.42
CA HIS A 65 -8.09 -18.22 -8.51
C HIS A 65 -7.46 -16.91 -9.04
N PRO A 66 -7.79 -16.42 -10.25
CA PRO A 66 -7.30 -15.14 -10.73
C PRO A 66 -8.02 -14.06 -9.92
N THR A 67 -7.34 -13.54 -8.91
CA THR A 67 -7.73 -12.25 -8.38
C THR A 67 -7.47 -11.21 -9.47
N PRO A 68 -8.46 -10.37 -9.84
CA PRO A 68 -8.21 -9.29 -10.79
C PRO A 68 -7.01 -8.48 -10.30
N SER A 69 -6.12 -8.07 -11.21
CA SER A 69 -4.74 -7.51 -11.06
C SER A 69 -4.49 -6.39 -10.02
N ARG A 70 -5.06 -6.52 -8.83
CA ARG A 70 -4.92 -5.63 -7.69
C ARG A 70 -4.30 -6.33 -6.47
N VAL A 71 -3.92 -7.60 -6.58
CA VAL A 71 -3.15 -8.33 -5.55
C VAL A 71 -2.24 -9.34 -6.24
N THR A 72 -1.07 -8.90 -6.67
CA THR A 72 0.03 -9.79 -7.07
C THR A 72 1.01 -9.92 -5.92
N THR A 73 0.60 -10.56 -4.84
CA THR A 73 1.47 -11.39 -4.02
C THR A 73 0.59 -12.44 -3.35
N SER A 74 0.73 -13.67 -3.80
CA SER A 74 0.20 -14.84 -3.13
C SER A 74 0.78 -14.90 -1.71
N THR A 75 -0.05 -14.71 -0.70
CA THR A 75 0.20 -15.09 0.69
C THR A 75 -1.00 -15.88 1.21
N THR A 76 -1.19 -17.08 0.67
CA THR A 76 -2.11 -18.07 1.21
C THR A 76 -1.36 -18.90 2.24
N THR A 77 -1.30 -18.46 3.50
CA THR A 77 -0.85 -19.33 4.59
C THR A 77 -1.85 -20.46 4.80
N ALA A 78 -1.34 -21.70 4.87
CA ALA A 78 -2.09 -22.88 5.26
C ALA A 78 -2.58 -22.78 6.70
N SER A 79 -3.80 -22.31 6.84
CA SER A 79 -4.72 -22.50 7.95
C SER A 79 -6.07 -22.12 7.34
N GLY A 80 -7.09 -22.95 7.46
CA GLY A 80 -8.40 -22.78 6.80
C GLY A 80 -9.20 -21.56 7.24
N MET A 81 -8.65 -20.37 7.11
CA MET A 81 -9.31 -19.09 7.13
C MET A 81 -8.79 -18.38 5.88
N ALA A 82 -9.70 -17.93 5.03
CA ALA A 82 -9.37 -17.15 3.84
C ALA A 82 -8.21 -16.19 4.12
N PRO A 83 -7.23 -16.02 3.22
CA PRO A 83 -6.30 -14.90 3.35
C PRO A 83 -7.20 -13.67 3.48
N SER A 84 -7.09 -12.97 4.61
CA SER A 84 -7.88 -11.78 4.87
C SER A 84 -7.89 -10.98 3.59
N THR A 85 -9.06 -10.89 2.97
CA THR A 85 -9.30 -10.11 1.78
C THR A 85 -9.14 -8.65 2.20
N THR A 86 -7.89 -8.20 2.35
CA THR A 86 -7.49 -6.79 2.33
C THR A 86 -8.50 -5.85 3.01
N HIS A 87 -8.83 -6.03 4.29
CA HIS A 87 -9.81 -5.14 4.93
C HIS A 87 -9.25 -3.77 5.35
N GLY A 88 -8.12 -3.35 4.76
CA GLY A 88 -7.53 -2.03 4.94
C GLY A 88 -7.12 -1.40 3.61
N SER A 89 -7.39 -0.11 3.45
CA SER A 89 -6.92 0.68 2.30
C SER A 89 -5.40 0.92 2.34
N LEU A 90 -4.77 0.82 3.52
CA LEU A 90 -3.38 1.17 3.77
C LEU A 90 -2.55 0.01 4.33
N VAL A 91 -1.25 0.04 4.02
CA VAL A 91 -0.24 -0.92 4.51
C VAL A 91 0.00 -0.76 6.01
N CYS A 92 0.09 -1.88 6.72
CA CYS A 92 0.37 -1.92 8.14
C CYS A 92 1.83 -1.49 8.44
N LYS A 93 1.99 -0.40 9.19
CA LYS A 93 3.32 0.09 9.64
C LYS A 93 4.11 -0.95 10.46
N HIS A 94 3.41 -1.79 11.24
CA HIS A 94 4.05 -2.82 12.08
C HIS A 94 4.46 -4.07 11.30
N PHE A 95 3.74 -4.37 10.22
CA PHE A 95 4.05 -5.48 9.32
C PHE A 95 5.36 -5.24 8.57
N LEU A 96 5.58 -4.01 8.08
CA LEU A 96 6.83 -3.61 7.43
C LEU A 96 8.06 -3.84 8.31
N LYS A 97 7.88 -3.81 9.64
CA LYS A 97 8.94 -4.05 10.63
C LYS A 97 8.99 -5.50 11.13
N GLY A 98 8.07 -6.37 10.70
CA GLY A 98 7.93 -7.74 11.20
C GLY A 98 7.41 -7.85 12.65
N LEU A 99 6.87 -6.76 13.22
CA LEU A 99 6.45 -6.69 14.63
C LEU A 99 4.93 -6.73 14.82
N CYS A 100 4.17 -7.04 13.77
CA CYS A 100 2.71 -7.06 13.85
C CYS A 100 2.21 -8.28 14.63
N LYS A 101 1.71 -8.06 15.85
CA LYS A 101 1.09 -9.12 16.68
C LYS A 101 -0.32 -9.51 16.24
N LYS A 102 -0.99 -8.66 15.44
CA LYS A 102 -2.38 -8.87 15.00
C LYS A 102 -2.50 -9.93 13.90
N GLY A 103 -1.39 -10.29 13.24
CA GLY A 103 -1.34 -11.33 12.21
C GLY A 103 -2.45 -11.16 11.18
N LEU A 104 -3.22 -12.21 10.94
CA LEU A 104 -4.32 -12.23 9.95
C LEU A 104 -5.55 -11.40 10.37
N LYS A 105 -5.68 -11.04 11.66
CA LYS A 105 -6.77 -10.20 12.19
C LYS A 105 -6.42 -8.71 12.19
N CYS A 106 -5.35 -8.33 11.49
CA CYS A 106 -4.98 -6.94 11.36
C CYS A 106 -5.95 -6.23 10.40
N GLU A 107 -6.41 -5.05 10.81
CA GLU A 107 -7.24 -4.16 9.97
C GLU A 107 -6.44 -3.60 8.78
N TYR A 108 -5.11 -3.52 8.92
CA TYR A 108 -4.23 -2.96 7.90
C TYR A 108 -3.67 -4.03 6.97
N LEU A 109 -3.34 -3.63 5.75
CA LEU A 109 -2.83 -4.53 4.70
C LEU A 109 -1.45 -5.10 5.08
N HIS A 110 -1.31 -6.42 5.01
CA HIS A 110 -0.05 -7.16 5.19
C HIS A 110 0.53 -7.56 3.82
N GLU A 111 0.70 -6.57 2.95
CA GLU A 111 1.28 -6.70 1.63
C GLU A 111 2.20 -5.49 1.39
N TYR A 112 3.33 -5.72 0.76
CA TYR A 112 4.25 -4.63 0.40
C TYR A 112 3.77 -3.96 -0.88
N ASN A 113 2.94 -2.91 -0.73
CA ASN A 113 2.38 -2.17 -1.85
C ASN A 113 2.65 -0.67 -1.71
N LEU A 114 3.54 -0.14 -2.54
CA LEU A 114 3.97 1.28 -2.51
C LEU A 114 2.82 2.26 -2.77
N ARG A 115 1.78 1.87 -3.51
CA ARG A 115 0.64 2.75 -3.82
C ARG A 115 -0.33 2.94 -2.65
N ARG A 116 -0.28 2.03 -1.67
CA ARG A 116 -1.16 2.02 -0.49
C ARG A 116 -0.37 2.30 0.78
N MET A 117 0.82 2.90 0.66
CA MET A 117 1.62 3.24 1.82
C MET A 117 0.96 4.38 2.59
N PRO A 118 0.96 4.35 3.93
CA PRO A 118 0.48 5.48 4.71
C PRO A 118 1.33 6.75 4.47
N GLU A 119 0.74 7.89 4.79
CA GLU A 119 1.39 9.20 4.66
C GLU A 119 2.58 9.34 5.61
N CYS A 120 3.60 10.07 5.17
CA CYS A 120 4.77 10.37 5.97
C CYS A 120 4.45 11.43 7.02
N GLN A 121 4.47 11.05 8.30
CA GLN A 121 4.19 11.98 9.41
C GLN A 121 5.15 13.17 9.45
N SER A 122 6.45 12.94 9.18
CA SER A 122 7.45 14.01 9.17
C SER A 122 7.19 14.99 8.03
N PHE A 123 6.94 14.49 6.82
CA PHE A 123 6.64 15.36 5.68
C PHE A 123 5.31 16.12 5.88
N SER A 124 4.27 15.46 6.38
CA SER A 124 2.98 16.09 6.63
C SER A 124 3.03 17.16 7.73
N ARG A 125 3.94 17.06 8.70
CA ARG A 125 4.05 18.03 9.81
C ARG A 125 5.04 19.15 9.48
N SER A 126 6.24 18.82 9.02
CA SER A 126 7.32 19.81 8.80
C SER A 126 7.52 20.21 7.34
N GLY A 127 6.78 19.64 6.38
CA GLY A 127 7.00 19.86 4.94
C GLY A 127 8.32 19.27 4.42
N TYR A 128 9.10 18.61 5.29
CA TYR A 128 10.41 18.06 5.00
C TYR A 128 10.56 16.69 5.67
N CYS A 129 11.15 15.73 4.93
CA CYS A 129 11.49 14.41 5.44
C CYS A 129 13.01 14.24 5.40
N THR A 130 13.60 13.73 6.49
CA THR A 130 15.04 13.44 6.57
C THR A 130 15.49 12.36 5.59
N ASN A 131 14.57 11.48 5.20
CA ASN A 131 14.83 10.41 4.24
C ASN A 131 14.71 10.89 2.77
N GLY A 132 14.33 12.16 2.55
CA GLY A 132 14.20 12.73 1.22
C GLY A 132 13.25 11.95 0.32
N ASP A 133 13.65 11.73 -0.93
CA ASP A 133 12.84 11.05 -1.95
C ASP A 133 12.81 9.51 -1.81
N ASP A 134 13.73 8.93 -1.03
CA ASP A 134 13.78 7.49 -0.74
C ASP A 134 12.85 7.08 0.41
N CYS A 135 12.00 8.00 0.89
CA CYS A 135 11.04 7.70 1.93
C CYS A 135 9.99 6.71 1.43
N LEU A 136 9.86 5.57 2.13
CA LEU A 136 8.87 4.57 1.79
C LEU A 136 7.43 5.10 1.86
N TYR A 137 7.17 6.06 2.77
CA TYR A 137 5.86 6.64 3.03
C TYR A 137 5.47 7.72 2.01
N GLN A 138 4.16 7.93 1.83
CA GLN A 138 3.67 8.86 0.83
C GLN A 138 3.89 10.33 1.25
N HIS A 139 4.54 11.11 0.37
CA HIS A 139 4.67 12.56 0.49
C HIS A 139 3.52 13.27 -0.23
N VAL A 140 2.49 13.65 0.53
CA VAL A 140 1.35 14.44 0.02
C VAL A 140 1.56 15.90 0.37
N ARG A 141 1.60 16.77 -0.64
CA ARG A 141 1.69 18.22 -0.43
C ARG A 141 0.34 18.78 0.00
N GLU A 142 0.35 19.84 0.80
CA GLU A 142 -0.87 20.46 1.32
C GLU A 142 -1.79 20.96 0.21
N GLU A 143 -1.24 21.49 -0.89
CA GLU A 143 -2.05 21.95 -2.01
C GLU A 143 -2.81 20.81 -2.69
N ALA A 144 -2.28 19.59 -2.65
CA ALA A 144 -2.95 18.41 -3.20
C ALA A 144 -4.08 17.90 -2.28
N ARG A 145 -4.05 18.26 -1.00
CA ARG A 145 -5.08 17.92 0.00
C ARG A 145 -6.29 18.86 -0.09
N LEU A 146 -6.13 20.04 -0.67
CA LEU A 146 -7.23 20.98 -0.86
C LEU A 146 -8.34 20.38 -1.73
N PRO A 147 -9.62 20.54 -1.34
CA PRO A 147 -10.74 20.05 -2.13
C PRO A 147 -10.76 20.74 -3.50
N PRO A 148 -11.20 20.05 -4.56
CA PRO A 148 -11.32 20.65 -5.88
C PRO A 148 -12.33 21.82 -5.85
N CYS A 149 -12.06 22.85 -6.62
CA CYS A 149 -12.93 24.00 -6.74
C CYS A 149 -14.13 23.70 -7.64
N GLU A 150 -15.31 23.74 -7.06
CA GLU A 150 -16.58 23.48 -7.76
C GLU A 150 -16.87 24.52 -8.87
N HIS A 151 -16.40 25.77 -8.70
CA HIS A 151 -16.52 26.81 -9.74
C HIS A 151 -15.60 26.51 -10.92
N TYR A 152 -14.33 26.17 -10.64
CA TYR A 152 -13.37 25.82 -11.68
C TYR A 152 -13.74 24.53 -12.42
N ASP A 153 -14.37 23.56 -11.74
CA ASP A 153 -14.90 22.34 -12.36
C ASP A 153 -16.01 22.64 -13.40
N ARG A 154 -16.66 23.82 -13.35
CA ARG A 154 -17.60 24.31 -14.39
C ARG A 154 -16.91 24.96 -15.57
N GLY A 155 -15.60 25.19 -15.46
CA GLY A 155 -14.77 25.84 -16.47
C GLY A 155 -14.21 27.20 -16.05
N TYR A 156 -14.80 27.87 -15.05
CA TYR A 156 -14.34 29.20 -14.65
C TYR A 156 -14.51 29.49 -13.16
N CYS A 157 -13.45 30.03 -12.55
CA CYS A 157 -13.45 30.53 -11.18
C CYS A 157 -12.96 31.98 -11.19
N GLU A 158 -13.75 32.89 -10.62
CA GLU A 158 -13.47 34.33 -10.58
C GLU A 158 -12.16 34.68 -9.88
N LEU A 159 -11.76 33.87 -8.89
CA LEU A 159 -10.54 34.10 -8.10
C LEU A 159 -9.27 33.56 -8.76
N GLY A 160 -9.39 32.76 -9.83
CA GLY A 160 -8.25 32.19 -10.53
C GLY A 160 -7.23 31.51 -9.58
N PRO A 161 -5.93 31.83 -9.65
CA PRO A 161 -4.90 31.19 -8.82
C PRO A 161 -5.01 31.52 -7.32
N LEU A 162 -5.79 32.55 -6.96
CA LEU A 162 -6.01 32.98 -5.57
C LEU A 162 -7.17 32.24 -4.92
N CYS A 163 -7.78 31.24 -5.55
CA CYS A 163 -8.85 30.47 -4.92
C CYS A 163 -8.32 29.61 -3.77
N ALA A 164 -9.05 29.55 -2.65
CA ALA A 164 -8.75 28.67 -1.53
C ALA A 164 -8.87 27.17 -1.88
N LYS A 165 -9.66 26.83 -2.91
CA LYS A 165 -9.86 25.46 -3.39
C LYS A 165 -8.91 25.13 -4.54
N ARG A 166 -8.57 23.85 -4.72
CA ARG A 166 -7.64 23.39 -5.76
C ARG A 166 -8.27 23.48 -7.15
N HIS A 167 -7.56 24.08 -8.11
CA HIS A 167 -7.96 24.09 -9.52
C HIS A 167 -7.33 22.92 -10.27
N VAL A 168 -8.17 22.00 -10.79
CA VAL A 168 -7.72 20.84 -11.58
C VAL A 168 -8.12 21.06 -13.04
N ARG A 169 -7.14 21.35 -13.91
CA ARG A 169 -7.40 21.56 -15.33
C ARG A 169 -7.75 20.24 -15.99
N ARG A 170 -9.00 20.11 -16.47
CA ARG A 170 -9.47 19.00 -17.30
C ARG A 170 -9.82 19.49 -18.70
N ARG A 171 -9.71 18.62 -19.71
CA ARG A 171 -10.20 18.92 -21.07
C ARG A 171 -11.71 18.72 -21.09
N LEU A 172 -12.45 19.72 -21.57
CA LEU A 172 -13.91 19.65 -21.69
C LEU A 172 -14.29 18.80 -22.91
N CYS A 173 -15.27 17.93 -22.76
CA CYS A 173 -15.78 17.15 -23.89
C CYS A 173 -16.55 18.07 -24.85
N VAL A 174 -16.08 18.16 -26.09
CA VAL A 174 -16.72 18.99 -27.14
C VAL A 174 -18.13 18.48 -27.45
N PHE A 175 -18.33 17.16 -27.50
CA PHE A 175 -19.63 16.55 -27.78
C PHE A 175 -20.64 16.79 -26.66
N TYR A 176 -20.19 16.72 -25.40
CA TYR A 176 -21.04 17.05 -24.26
C TYR A 176 -21.44 18.52 -24.25
N LEU A 177 -20.52 19.43 -24.59
CA LEU A 177 -20.83 20.85 -24.76
C LEU A 177 -21.83 21.09 -25.91
N ALA A 178 -21.77 20.26 -26.97
CA ALA A 178 -22.74 20.27 -28.05
C ALA A 178 -24.11 19.64 -27.66
N GLY A 179 -24.25 19.13 -26.44
CA GLY A 179 -25.51 18.65 -25.85
C GLY A 179 -25.60 17.12 -25.69
N PHE A 180 -24.76 16.34 -26.37
CA PHE A 180 -24.78 14.88 -26.27
C PHE A 180 -23.41 14.26 -26.51
N CYS A 181 -22.94 13.47 -25.54
CA CYS A 181 -21.71 12.69 -25.66
C CYS A 181 -22.06 11.19 -25.79
N PRO A 182 -21.61 10.49 -26.84
CA PRO A 182 -21.92 9.07 -27.06
C PRO A 182 -21.34 8.17 -25.95
N ASP A 183 -20.24 8.57 -25.32
CA ASP A 183 -19.59 7.82 -24.23
C ASP A 183 -20.28 8.01 -22.87
N GLY A 184 -21.25 8.94 -22.78
CA GLY A 184 -22.01 9.21 -21.57
C GLY A 184 -21.11 9.53 -20.37
N LYS A 185 -21.37 8.90 -19.21
CA LYS A 185 -20.57 9.12 -17.98
C LYS A 185 -19.17 8.50 -18.01
N ALA A 186 -18.90 7.63 -18.97
CA ALA A 186 -17.62 6.95 -19.12
C ALA A 186 -16.63 7.70 -20.03
N CYS A 187 -17.03 8.87 -20.55
CA CYS A 187 -16.16 9.68 -21.40
C CYS A 187 -14.86 10.05 -20.66
N ALA A 188 -13.73 10.01 -21.39
CA ALA A 188 -12.42 10.38 -20.86
C ALA A 188 -12.31 11.90 -20.59
N ASP A 189 -13.09 12.69 -21.31
CA ASP A 189 -13.13 14.15 -21.17
C ASP A 189 -14.14 14.61 -20.11
N ALA A 190 -13.94 15.81 -19.57
CA ALA A 190 -14.75 16.33 -18.48
C ALA A 190 -16.14 16.76 -18.96
N HIS A 191 -17.16 16.27 -18.26
CA HIS A 191 -18.56 16.67 -18.38
C HIS A 191 -18.92 17.60 -17.20
N PRO A 192 -18.84 18.95 -17.37
CA PRO A 192 -19.15 19.90 -16.31
C PRO A 192 -20.63 19.81 -15.91
N ARG A 193 -20.90 19.85 -14.60
CA ARG A 193 -22.25 19.87 -14.06
C ARG A 193 -22.56 21.25 -13.49
N TRP A 194 -23.43 21.98 -14.17
CA TRP A 194 -23.89 23.28 -13.70
C TRP A 194 -24.99 23.11 -12.65
N THR A 195 -24.69 23.47 -11.40
CA THR A 195 -25.69 23.55 -10.32
C THR A 195 -25.92 25.03 -9.96
N GLU A 196 -27.15 25.49 -9.82
CA GLU A 196 -27.39 26.94 -9.66
C GLU A 196 -26.99 27.48 -8.28
N ASN A 197 -26.97 26.63 -7.24
CA ASN A 197 -26.80 27.07 -5.85
C ASN A 197 -25.40 26.73 -5.29
N LEU A 198 -24.34 27.38 -5.76
CA LEU A 198 -23.03 27.32 -5.10
C LEU A 198 -22.72 28.60 -4.31
N PRO A 199 -22.09 28.49 -3.13
CA PRO A 199 -21.56 29.65 -2.42
C PRO A 199 -20.45 30.31 -3.22
N ARG A 200 -20.27 31.63 -3.06
CA ARG A 200 -19.19 32.37 -3.73
C ARG A 200 -17.82 31.81 -3.36
N PRO A 201 -16.86 31.76 -4.31
CA PRO A 201 -15.52 31.27 -4.03
C PRO A 201 -14.82 32.21 -3.03
N THR A 202 -14.00 31.63 -2.15
CA THR A 202 -13.21 32.37 -1.15
C THR A 202 -11.76 32.45 -1.57
N MET A 203 -11.11 33.57 -1.25
CA MET A 203 -9.68 33.77 -1.51
C MET A 203 -8.84 32.91 -0.57
N ARG A 204 -7.73 32.40 -1.09
CA ARG A 204 -6.70 31.71 -0.30
C ARG A 204 -6.01 32.76 0.56
N THR A 205 -6.27 32.70 1.86
CA THR A 205 -5.46 33.41 2.84
C THR A 205 -4.15 32.65 2.99
N GLU A 206 -3.08 33.19 2.40
CA GLU A 206 -1.73 32.73 2.67
C GLU A 206 -1.36 33.21 4.08
N LYS A 207 -0.93 32.28 4.93
CA LYS A 207 -0.39 32.62 6.26
C LYS A 207 0.82 33.53 6.05
N THR A 208 0.98 34.53 6.90
CA THR A 208 2.16 35.40 6.82
C THR A 208 3.42 34.60 7.13
N GLU A 209 4.59 35.07 6.66
CA GLU A 209 5.86 34.39 6.91
C GLU A 209 6.14 34.25 8.42
N GLU A 210 5.77 35.27 9.20
CA GLU A 210 5.83 35.28 10.66
C GLU A 210 4.96 34.19 11.31
N GLU A 211 3.73 33.99 10.81
CA GLU A 211 2.83 32.92 11.29
C GLU A 211 3.39 31.53 10.95
N LEU A 212 3.94 31.36 9.75
CA LEU A 212 4.59 30.11 9.34
C LEU A 212 5.83 29.81 10.16
N GLU A 213 6.64 30.82 10.48
CA GLU A 213 7.80 30.68 11.36
C GLU A 213 7.39 30.30 12.78
N HIS A 214 6.37 30.98 13.32
CA HIS A 214 5.82 30.65 14.64
C HIS A 214 5.29 29.21 14.69
N GLU A 215 4.56 28.76 13.66
CA GLU A 215 4.10 27.37 13.54
C GLU A 215 5.27 26.38 13.48
N ARG A 216 6.33 26.69 12.72
CA ARG A 216 7.56 25.87 12.65
C ARG A 216 8.27 25.78 14.00
N VAL A 217 8.30 26.87 14.78
CA VAL A 217 8.87 26.89 16.13
C VAL A 217 8.05 26.00 17.06
N LEU A 218 6.72 26.13 17.06
CA LEU A 218 5.84 25.28 17.86
C LEU A 218 5.99 23.79 17.52
N ILE A 219 6.08 23.47 16.23
CA ILE A 219 6.33 22.09 15.77
C ILE A 219 7.68 21.58 16.29
N ARG A 220 8.73 22.40 16.25
CA ARG A 220 10.07 22.03 16.75
C ARG A 220 10.05 21.79 18.26
N GLU A 221 9.42 22.68 19.02
CA GLU A 221 9.30 22.56 20.48
C GLU A 221 8.49 21.32 20.87
N GLU A 222 7.39 21.03 20.16
CA GLU A 222 6.62 19.81 20.38
C GLU A 222 7.44 18.55 20.10
N GLN A 223 8.26 18.54 19.04
CA GLN A 223 9.15 17.42 18.74
C GLN A 223 10.22 17.20 19.83
N GLU A 224 10.77 18.28 20.39
CA GLU A 224 11.72 18.20 21.50
C GLU A 224 11.07 17.61 22.74
N ARG A 225 9.88 18.10 23.09
CA ARG A 225 9.08 17.58 24.20
C ARG A 225 8.68 16.11 24.00
N GLU A 226 8.37 15.70 22.77
CA GLU A 226 8.08 14.31 22.43
C GLU A 226 9.31 13.42 22.58
N LYS A 227 10.48 13.87 22.11
CA LYS A 227 11.76 13.17 22.27
C LYS A 227 12.17 13.06 23.74
N GLU A 228 11.92 14.08 24.55
CA GLU A 228 12.16 14.03 25.99
C GLU A 228 11.29 12.96 26.67
N ARG A 229 9.99 12.94 26.40
CA ARG A 229 9.09 11.88 26.87
C ARG A 229 9.54 10.48 26.45
N GLU A 230 10.05 10.33 25.22
CA GLU A 230 10.58 9.05 24.74
C GLU A 230 11.85 8.65 25.50
N ARG A 231 12.75 9.60 25.81
CA ARG A 231 13.95 9.36 26.62
C ARG A 231 13.59 8.96 28.05
N GLU A 232 12.64 9.65 28.67
CA GLU A 232 12.13 9.35 30.00
C GLU A 232 11.52 7.94 30.04
N TRP A 233 10.62 7.62 29.10
CA TRP A 233 10.02 6.29 28.98
C TRP A 233 11.08 5.18 28.81
N ARG A 234 12.12 5.44 28.01
CA ARG A 234 13.24 4.50 27.83
C ARG A 234 14.05 4.32 29.11
N ASN A 235 14.29 5.39 29.86
CA ASN A 235 14.99 5.34 31.15
C ASN A 235 14.18 4.61 32.24
N GLU A 236 12.87 4.82 32.31
CA GLU A 236 11.98 4.14 33.25
C GLU A 236 11.94 2.62 33.01
N ARG A 237 11.80 2.18 31.74
CA ARG A 237 11.88 0.75 31.40
C ARG A 237 13.28 0.16 31.61
N GLY A 238 14.34 0.95 31.46
CA GLY A 238 15.71 0.55 31.77
C GLY A 238 15.96 0.32 33.26
N ARG A 239 15.18 0.96 34.16
CA ARG A 239 15.28 0.79 35.62
C ARG A 239 14.46 -0.36 36.20
N GLY A 240 13.52 -0.94 35.43
CA GLY A 240 12.62 -2.01 35.90
C GLY A 240 13.07 -3.45 35.63
N GLY A 241 14.28 -3.67 35.11
CA GLY A 241 14.80 -4.99 34.70
C GLY A 241 15.74 -5.66 35.71
N GLY A 242 15.55 -5.45 37.01
CA GLY A 242 16.30 -6.16 38.04
C GLY A 242 15.73 -7.56 38.27
N PHE A 243 16.06 -8.52 37.40
CA PHE A 243 15.89 -9.94 37.73
C PHE A 243 16.77 -10.26 38.94
N GLY A 244 16.16 -10.26 40.12
CA GLY A 244 16.78 -10.65 41.37
C GLY A 244 17.43 -12.01 41.22
N ARG A 245 18.76 -12.06 41.31
CA ARG A 245 19.49 -13.29 41.59
C ARG A 245 19.12 -13.74 43.00
N GLY A 246 18.00 -14.44 43.12
CA GLY A 246 17.58 -15.13 44.32
C GLY A 246 18.62 -16.18 44.69
N ARG A 247 19.48 -15.83 45.64
CA ARG A 247 20.46 -16.71 46.26
C ARG A 247 19.70 -17.72 47.12
N PHE A 248 19.39 -18.89 46.56
CA PHE A 248 18.85 -20.03 47.31
C PHE A 248 19.93 -20.49 48.32
N ARG A 249 19.85 -20.00 49.56
CA ARG A 249 20.49 -20.65 50.71
C ARG A 249 19.60 -21.81 51.13
N GLY A 250 20.00 -23.03 50.77
CA GLY A 250 19.43 -24.25 51.31
C GLY A 250 19.60 -24.28 52.82
N ARG A 251 18.48 -24.29 53.55
CA ARG A 251 18.43 -24.52 54.99
C ARG A 251 18.16 -26.00 55.18
N GLY A 252 19.16 -26.74 55.65
CA GLY A 252 19.03 -28.13 56.06
C GLY A 252 17.99 -28.26 57.17
N ARG A 253 17.09 -29.23 57.01
CA ARG A 253 16.22 -29.75 58.07
C ARG A 253 16.86 -31.05 58.55
N GLY A 254 17.12 -31.12 59.85
CA GLY A 254 17.12 -32.39 60.58
C GLY A 254 15.71 -32.91 60.78
#